data_AF-A0A4Y8CCD6-F1
#
_entry.id   AF-A0A4Y8CCD6-F1
#
_cell.length_a   1.000
_cell.length_b   1.000
_cell.length_c   1.000
_cell.angle_alpha   90.00
_cell.angle_beta   90.00
_cell.angle_gamma   90.00
#
_symmetry.space_group_name_H-M   'P 1'
#
loop_
_entity.id
_entity.type
_entity.pdbx_description
1 polymer ?
#
loop_
_entity_poly.entity_id
_entity_poly.type
_entity_poly.pdbx_seq_one_letter_code
_entity_poly.pdbx_strand_id
1 'polypeptide(L)'
;VITYMRTDSLNLAKEAIENARKFIQTNFGKDYLPSKANVYTTKAKGAQEAHEAIRPTNLSFTPEIAAKFLDKDELKLYTLIYNRFLACQMNPAISQTQNVFVKNDRALFKISGRKILFDGYYKVYGDMDKDKILPNLKIGENLKIQNLEMNSHFTEPPSRYSEAGLVKKLESLGIGRPSTYAPTISILTSRDYVKIDKKQLIPSDVAFNVTEVLEKNFSDIVDSKFTSNL
;
A
#
# COMPACT_ATOMS: atom_id res chain seq x y z
N VAL A 1 -7.16 13.21 -17.44
CA VAL A 1 -5.91 13.63 -16.73
C VAL A 1 -5.01 12.46 -16.31
N ILE A 2 -5.52 11.23 -16.33
CA ILE A 2 -4.76 9.99 -16.08
C ILE A 2 -4.94 9.01 -17.24
N THR A 3 -4.07 8.00 -17.33
CA THR A 3 -4.23 6.84 -18.22
C THR A 3 -5.43 5.97 -17.81
N TYR A 4 -5.78 4.98 -18.64
CA TYR A 4 -6.95 4.12 -18.40
C TYR A 4 -6.86 3.37 -17.06
N MET A 5 -7.91 3.48 -16.25
CA MET A 5 -7.91 3.05 -14.85
C MET A 5 -8.20 1.55 -14.62
N ARG A 6 -8.64 0.82 -15.65
CA ARG A 6 -8.85 -0.63 -15.57
C ARG A 6 -7.67 -1.33 -16.22
N THR A 7 -6.62 -1.51 -15.44
CA THR A 7 -5.36 -2.10 -15.87
C THR A 7 -4.80 -2.94 -14.73
N ASP A 8 -4.23 -4.08 -15.07
CA ASP A 8 -3.40 -4.92 -14.20
C ASP A 8 -1.91 -4.70 -14.49
N SER A 9 -1.58 -3.80 -15.42
CA SER A 9 -0.23 -3.51 -15.84
C SER A 9 0.47 -2.55 -14.88
N LEU A 10 1.70 -2.87 -14.51
CA LEU A 10 2.64 -1.95 -13.85
C LEU A 10 3.61 -1.31 -14.85
N ASN A 11 3.51 -1.66 -16.13
CA ASN A 11 4.41 -1.15 -17.17
C ASN A 11 4.19 0.34 -17.40
N LEU A 12 5.27 1.06 -17.73
CA LEU A 12 5.24 2.48 -18.04
C LEU A 12 5.84 2.71 -19.43
N ALA A 13 5.21 3.57 -20.23
CA ALA A 13 5.75 3.97 -21.51
C ALA A 13 7.13 4.63 -21.33
N LYS A 14 8.05 4.39 -22.28
CA LYS A 14 9.42 4.94 -22.24
C LYS A 14 9.42 6.47 -22.09
N GLU A 15 8.56 7.14 -22.86
CA GLU A 15 8.40 8.60 -22.79
C GLU A 15 7.96 9.06 -21.39
N ALA A 16 7.05 8.32 -20.74
CA ALA A 16 6.59 8.64 -19.40
C ALA A 16 7.73 8.52 -18.37
N ILE A 17 8.55 7.47 -18.49
CA ILE A 17 9.75 7.28 -17.66
C ILE A 17 10.74 8.44 -17.87
N GLU A 18 11.04 8.80 -19.12
CA GLU A 18 11.96 9.89 -19.45
C GLU A 18 11.47 11.23 -18.89
N ASN A 19 10.18 11.52 -19.06
CA ASN A 19 9.55 12.71 -18.50
C ASN A 19 9.62 12.75 -16.97
N ALA A 20 9.34 11.62 -16.29
CA ALA A 20 9.47 11.51 -14.84
C ALA A 20 10.92 11.73 -14.39
N ARG A 21 11.90 11.12 -15.05
CA ARG A 21 13.33 11.29 -14.73
C ARG A 21 13.78 12.74 -14.88
N LYS A 22 13.38 13.41 -15.97
CA LYS A 22 13.66 14.83 -16.18
C LYS A 22 13.01 15.69 -15.11
N PHE A 23 11.75 15.43 -14.79
CA PHE A 23 11.04 16.14 -13.73
C PHE A 23 11.73 15.96 -12.38
N ILE A 24 12.15 14.74 -12.04
CA ILE A 24 12.82 14.43 -10.78
C ILE A 24 14.17 15.16 -10.67
N GLN A 25 14.96 15.11 -11.75
CA GLN A 25 16.25 15.79 -11.78
C GLN A 25 16.11 17.30 -11.56
N THR A 26 15.13 17.93 -12.22
CA THR A 26 14.91 19.37 -12.14
C THR A 26 14.31 19.82 -10.81
N ASN A 27 13.36 19.06 -10.24
CA ASN A 27 12.58 19.52 -9.09
C ASN A 27 13.08 18.98 -7.74
N PHE A 28 13.72 17.80 -7.72
CA PHE A 28 14.25 17.20 -6.48
C PHE A 28 15.78 17.11 -6.46
N GLY A 29 16.42 17.09 -7.63
CA GLY A 29 17.87 17.03 -7.75
C GLY A 29 18.40 15.62 -8.03
N LYS A 30 19.71 15.54 -8.31
CA LYS A 30 20.39 14.32 -8.77
C LYS A 30 20.32 13.17 -7.77
N ASP A 31 20.37 13.47 -6.47
CA ASP A 31 20.38 12.45 -5.40
C ASP A 31 19.07 11.67 -5.32
N TYR A 32 17.96 12.22 -5.82
CA TYR A 32 16.66 11.55 -5.88
C TYR A 32 16.45 10.76 -7.17
N LEU A 33 17.32 10.90 -8.15
CA LEU A 33 17.21 10.23 -9.44
C LEU A 33 18.06 8.94 -9.46
N PRO A 34 17.43 7.77 -9.66
CA PRO A 34 18.16 6.52 -9.87
C PRO A 34 19.06 6.57 -11.11
N SER A 35 20.24 5.93 -11.01
CA SER A 35 21.22 5.88 -12.11
C SER A 35 20.65 5.24 -13.37
N LYS A 36 19.77 4.24 -13.23
CA LYS A 36 18.98 3.62 -14.30
C LYS A 36 17.50 3.76 -14.02
N ALA A 37 16.67 3.76 -15.05
CA ALA A 37 15.21 3.78 -14.89
C ALA A 37 14.72 2.55 -14.13
N ASN A 38 13.71 2.74 -13.27
CA ASN A 38 13.04 1.62 -12.62
C ASN A 38 12.01 1.03 -13.59
N VAL A 39 12.12 -0.27 -13.87
CA VAL A 39 11.19 -0.99 -14.75
C VAL A 39 10.34 -1.92 -13.90
N TYR A 40 9.02 -1.83 -14.06
CA TYR A 40 8.06 -2.66 -13.36
C TYR A 40 7.29 -3.51 -14.36
N THR A 41 7.19 -4.81 -14.08
CA THR A 41 6.43 -5.77 -14.88
C THR A 41 5.40 -6.45 -14.01
N THR A 42 4.23 -6.72 -14.60
CA THR A 42 3.17 -7.46 -13.93
C THR A 42 3.53 -8.94 -13.89
N LYS A 43 3.37 -9.57 -12.73
CA LYS A 43 3.62 -11.01 -12.54
C LYS A 43 2.34 -11.85 -12.49
N ALA A 44 1.17 -11.22 -12.64
CA ALA A 44 -0.12 -11.89 -12.54
C ALA A 44 -0.33 -12.88 -13.71
N LYS A 45 -0.84 -14.07 -13.41
CA LYS A 45 -1.22 -15.06 -14.41
C LYS A 45 -2.37 -14.51 -15.27
N GLY A 46 -2.19 -14.49 -16.59
CA GLY A 46 -3.22 -14.03 -17.53
C GLY A 46 -3.37 -12.51 -17.64
N ALA A 47 -2.34 -11.75 -17.23
CA ALA A 47 -2.35 -10.30 -17.36
C ALA A 47 -2.47 -9.85 -18.82
N GLN A 48 -3.28 -8.81 -19.06
CA GLN A 48 -3.39 -8.19 -20.38
C GLN A 48 -2.18 -7.25 -20.59
N GLU A 49 -1.03 -7.84 -20.92
CA GLU A 49 0.29 -7.17 -20.96
C GLU A 49 0.43 -5.98 -21.94
N ALA A 50 -0.59 -5.68 -22.74
CA ALA A 50 -0.59 -4.56 -23.68
C ALA A 50 -0.98 -3.21 -23.05
N HIS A 51 -1.36 -3.18 -21.77
CA HIS A 51 -1.79 -1.95 -21.10
C HIS A 51 -0.66 -1.26 -20.32
N GLU A 52 -0.88 0.02 -20.03
CA GLU A 52 0.01 0.83 -19.20
C GLU A 52 -0.54 0.93 -17.77
N ALA A 53 0.33 1.22 -16.81
CA ALA A 53 -0.05 1.56 -15.45
C ALA A 53 -0.89 2.85 -15.38
N ILE A 54 -1.64 2.99 -14.29
CA ILE A 54 -2.38 4.22 -13.98
C ILE A 54 -1.38 5.30 -13.55
N ARG A 55 -1.27 6.36 -14.36
CA ARG A 55 -0.37 7.49 -14.13
C ARG A 55 -0.96 8.79 -14.70
N PRO A 56 -0.42 9.97 -14.35
CA PRO A 56 -0.77 11.21 -15.03
C PRO A 56 -0.41 11.14 -16.52
N THR A 57 -1.26 11.70 -17.37
CA THR A 57 -0.95 11.86 -18.80
C THR A 57 0.03 13.00 -19.07
N ASN A 58 0.07 13.99 -18.18
CA ASN A 58 0.95 15.17 -18.27
C ASN A 58 1.49 15.51 -16.88
N LEU A 59 2.82 15.49 -16.69
CA LEU A 59 3.47 15.86 -15.43
C LEU A 59 3.46 17.38 -15.17
N SER A 60 3.31 18.21 -16.19
CA SER A 60 3.19 19.66 -16.00
C SER A 60 1.83 20.07 -15.40
N PHE A 61 0.84 19.17 -15.38
CA PHE A 61 -0.43 19.39 -14.69
C PHE A 61 -0.31 19.00 -13.22
N THR A 62 0.52 19.73 -12.47
CA THR A 62 0.85 19.37 -11.09
C THR A 62 -0.39 19.36 -10.17
N PRO A 63 -0.37 18.68 -9.01
CA PRO A 63 -1.47 18.74 -8.04
C PRO A 63 -1.93 20.16 -7.69
N GLU A 64 -1.02 21.13 -7.62
CA GLU A 64 -1.32 22.54 -7.35
C GLU A 64 -2.11 23.20 -8.49
N ILE A 65 -1.83 22.81 -9.74
CA ILE A 65 -2.59 23.28 -10.90
C ILE A 65 -3.93 22.54 -10.97
N ALA A 66 -3.93 21.23 -10.76
CA ALA A 66 -5.12 20.38 -10.76
C ALA A 66 -6.16 20.84 -9.73
N ALA A 67 -5.73 21.38 -8.59
CA ALA A 67 -6.61 21.92 -7.55
C ALA A 67 -7.53 23.07 -8.02
N LYS A 68 -7.23 23.69 -9.17
CA LYS A 68 -8.06 24.73 -9.77
C LYS A 68 -9.17 24.19 -10.68
N PHE A 69 -9.10 22.90 -11.04
CA PHE A 69 -9.97 22.29 -12.07
C PHE A 69 -10.68 21.02 -11.60
N LEU A 70 -10.15 20.33 -10.59
CA LEU A 70 -10.69 19.09 -10.08
C LEU A 70 -11.42 19.30 -8.76
N ASP A 71 -12.51 18.57 -8.57
CA ASP A 71 -13.22 18.55 -7.30
C ASP A 71 -12.38 17.85 -6.22
N LYS A 72 -12.77 18.03 -4.96
CA LYS A 72 -11.98 17.60 -3.80
C LYS A 72 -11.54 16.12 -3.85
N ASP A 73 -12.42 15.21 -4.22
CA ASP A 73 -12.11 13.78 -4.23
C ASP A 73 -11.34 13.34 -5.49
N GLU A 74 -11.62 13.97 -6.63
CA GLU A 74 -10.84 13.80 -7.86
C GLU A 74 -9.39 14.29 -7.67
N LEU A 75 -9.23 15.45 -7.03
CA LEU A 75 -7.93 16.01 -6.70
C LEU A 75 -7.13 15.06 -5.80
N LYS A 76 -7.74 14.55 -4.72
CA LYS A 76 -7.06 13.59 -3.83
C LYS A 76 -6.59 12.35 -4.59
N LEU A 77 -7.44 11.78 -5.44
CA LEU A 77 -7.10 10.61 -6.23
C LEU A 77 -5.99 10.94 -7.26
N TYR A 78 -6.09 12.09 -7.92
CA TYR A 78 -5.07 12.56 -8.85
C TYR A 78 -3.72 12.75 -8.16
N THR A 79 -3.68 13.45 -7.02
CA THR A 79 -2.46 13.64 -6.22
C THR A 79 -1.85 12.31 -5.79
N LEU A 80 -2.68 11.33 -5.38
CA LEU A 80 -2.21 10.00 -5.03
C LEU A 80 -1.53 9.30 -6.21
N ILE A 81 -2.19 9.31 -7.39
CA ILE A 81 -1.66 8.73 -8.63
C ILE A 81 -0.38 9.45 -9.06
N TYR A 82 -0.36 10.78 -9.00
CA TYR A 82 0.77 11.64 -9.35
C TYR A 82 1.99 11.33 -8.47
N ASN A 83 1.81 11.33 -7.15
CA ASN A 83 2.88 11.05 -6.20
C ASN A 83 3.37 9.61 -6.34
N ARG A 84 2.48 8.63 -6.56
CA ARG A 84 2.87 7.24 -6.78
C ARG A 84 3.71 7.06 -8.05
N PHE A 85 3.33 7.74 -9.14
CA PHE A 85 4.07 7.70 -10.39
C PHE A 85 5.47 8.31 -10.25
N LEU A 86 5.61 9.47 -9.61
CA LEU A 86 6.94 10.04 -9.35
C LEU A 86 7.77 9.17 -8.41
N ALA A 87 7.19 8.74 -7.28
CA ALA A 87 7.87 7.93 -6.27
C ALA A 87 8.48 6.65 -6.86
N CYS A 88 7.79 5.99 -7.79
CA CYS A 88 8.29 4.75 -8.39
C CYS A 88 9.54 4.96 -9.26
N GLN A 89 9.85 6.19 -9.67
CA GLN A 89 11.05 6.52 -10.44
C GLN A 89 12.12 7.25 -9.61
N MET A 90 11.97 7.32 -8.28
CA MET A 90 12.92 7.96 -7.36
C MET A 90 13.80 6.96 -6.61
N ASN A 91 14.93 7.42 -6.07
CA ASN A 91 15.79 6.61 -5.21
C ASN A 91 15.07 6.22 -3.90
N PRO A 92 15.40 5.06 -3.31
CA PRO A 92 14.82 4.62 -2.05
C PRO A 92 15.22 5.56 -0.91
N ALA A 93 14.36 5.68 0.09
CA ALA A 93 14.72 6.29 1.36
C ALA A 93 15.81 5.44 2.06
N ILE A 94 16.78 6.11 2.67
CA ILE A 94 17.82 5.49 3.49
C ILE A 94 17.55 5.86 4.94
N SER A 95 17.46 4.85 5.80
CA SER A 95 17.27 5.06 7.24
C SER A 95 18.25 4.22 8.04
N GLN A 96 18.67 4.77 9.17
CA GLN A 96 19.46 4.08 10.17
C GLN A 96 18.54 3.58 11.27
N THR A 97 18.60 2.29 11.56
CA THR A 97 17.92 1.67 12.70
C THR A 97 18.93 1.38 13.80
N GLN A 98 18.62 1.78 15.02
CA GLN A 98 19.42 1.51 16.20
C GLN A 98 18.64 0.60 17.13
N ASN A 99 19.21 -0.55 17.48
CA ASN A 99 18.68 -1.42 18.53
C ASN A 99 19.64 -1.38 19.72
N VAL A 100 19.12 -0.98 20.87
CA VAL A 100 19.86 -0.95 22.14
C VAL A 100 19.30 -2.04 23.03
N PHE A 101 20.21 -2.83 23.59
CA PHE A 101 19.88 -3.87 24.54
C PHE A 101 20.36 -3.43 25.92
N VAL A 102 19.42 -3.27 26.85
CA VAL A 102 19.69 -2.89 28.24
C VAL A 102 19.45 -4.12 29.09
N LYS A 103 20.48 -4.58 29.80
CA LYS A 103 20.40 -5.78 30.63
C LYS A 103 20.65 -5.46 32.10
N ASN A 104 20.02 -6.24 32.96
CA ASN A 104 20.46 -6.46 34.33
C ASN A 104 20.57 -7.97 34.57
N ASP A 105 20.74 -8.40 35.82
CA ASP A 105 20.91 -9.82 36.15
C ASP A 105 19.68 -10.69 35.86
N ARG A 106 18.48 -10.09 35.67
CA ARG A 106 17.20 -10.81 35.59
C ARG A 106 16.44 -10.60 34.28
N ALA A 107 16.76 -9.57 33.51
CA ALA A 107 15.97 -9.17 32.36
C ALA A 107 16.82 -8.50 31.28
N LEU A 108 16.32 -8.61 30.05
CA LEU A 108 16.83 -7.94 28.86
C LEU A 108 15.72 -7.09 28.25
N PHE A 109 15.96 -5.78 28.15
CA PHE A 109 15.09 -4.83 27.49
C PHE A 109 15.66 -4.49 26.12
N LYS A 110 14.79 -4.36 25.12
CA LYS A 110 15.15 -3.89 23.78
C LYS A 110 14.50 -2.54 23.52
N ILE A 111 15.32 -1.57 23.12
CA ILE A 111 14.88 -0.26 22.67
C ILE A 111 15.23 -0.14 21.19
N SER A 112 14.26 0.17 20.35
CA SER A 112 14.47 0.43 18.92
C SER A 112 14.24 1.90 18.61
N GLY A 113 15.19 2.47 17.88
CA GLY A 113 15.12 3.79 17.27
C GLY A 113 15.33 3.73 15.78
N ARG A 114 14.86 4.75 15.08
CA ARG A 114 15.05 4.90 13.63
C ARG A 114 15.19 6.37 13.28
N LYS A 115 16.12 6.66 12.40
CA LYS A 115 16.37 7.99 11.83
C LYS A 115 16.44 7.90 10.31
N ILE A 116 15.75 8.77 9.60
CA ILE A 116 15.89 8.94 8.16
C ILE A 116 17.18 9.71 7.88
N LEU A 117 18.08 9.10 7.09
CA LEU A 117 19.31 9.73 6.61
C LEU A 117 19.10 10.39 5.24
N PHE A 118 18.20 9.83 4.43
CA PHE A 118 17.77 10.35 3.14
C PHE A 118 16.32 9.93 2.91
N ASP A 119 15.44 10.89 2.62
CA ASP A 119 13.99 10.67 2.47
C ASP A 119 13.62 10.05 1.11
N GLY A 120 14.46 10.18 0.07
CA GLY A 120 14.26 9.51 -1.21
C GLY A 120 12.86 9.73 -1.78
N TYR A 121 12.18 8.66 -2.21
CA TYR A 121 10.81 8.75 -2.71
C TYR A 121 9.78 9.24 -1.66
N TYR A 122 10.09 9.27 -0.36
CA TYR A 122 9.16 9.86 0.62
C TYR A 122 8.95 11.35 0.39
N LYS A 123 9.91 12.02 -0.26
CA LYS A 123 9.83 13.45 -0.58
C LYS A 123 8.53 13.86 -1.27
N VAL A 124 8.02 13.01 -2.18
CA VAL A 124 6.77 13.31 -2.92
C VAL A 124 5.51 13.03 -2.13
N TYR A 125 5.57 12.19 -1.08
CA TYR A 125 4.42 11.92 -0.22
C TYR A 125 4.31 12.92 0.94
N GLY A 126 5.37 13.67 1.23
CA GLY A 126 5.46 14.54 2.39
C GLY A 126 6.00 13.80 3.61
N ASP A 127 5.79 14.37 4.79
CA ASP A 127 6.34 13.90 6.07
C ASP A 127 5.61 12.63 6.55
N MET A 128 6.06 11.46 6.08
CA MET A 128 5.40 10.17 6.32
C MET A 128 5.97 9.38 7.50
N ASP A 129 7.03 9.85 8.15
CA ASP A 129 7.71 9.11 9.21
C ASP A 129 8.31 10.06 10.26
N LYS A 130 7.82 9.97 11.48
CA LYS A 130 8.45 10.65 12.61
C LYS A 130 9.67 9.84 13.03
N ASP A 131 10.86 10.44 12.89
CA ASP A 131 12.08 9.86 13.45
C ASP A 131 11.90 9.52 14.93
N LYS A 132 12.27 8.30 15.30
CA LYS A 132 12.40 7.89 16.71
C LYS A 132 13.87 7.91 17.06
N ILE A 133 14.37 9.12 17.33
CA ILE A 133 15.77 9.37 17.66
C ILE A 133 16.03 8.88 19.08
N LEU A 134 17.02 8.00 19.22
CA LEU A 134 17.54 7.63 20.54
C LEU A 134 18.65 8.60 20.94
N PRO A 135 18.84 8.85 22.25
CA PRO A 135 20.02 9.56 22.72
C PRO A 135 21.29 8.79 22.33
N ASN A 136 22.41 9.50 22.31
CA ASN A 136 23.71 8.86 22.12
C ASN A 136 24.00 7.99 23.35
N LEU A 137 24.22 6.70 23.15
CA LEU A 137 24.40 5.70 24.20
C LEU A 137 25.69 4.93 23.93
N LYS A 138 26.47 4.65 24.99
CA LYS A 138 27.71 3.87 24.89
C LYS A 138 27.54 2.46 25.46
N ILE A 139 28.30 1.51 24.91
CA ILE A 139 28.37 0.16 25.47
C ILE A 139 28.97 0.25 26.88
N GLY A 140 28.32 -0.39 27.85
CA GLY A 140 28.73 -0.38 29.25
C GLY A 140 28.27 0.85 30.04
N GLU A 141 27.51 1.76 29.43
CA GLU A 141 26.93 2.90 30.12
C GLU A 141 25.87 2.46 31.14
N ASN A 142 25.98 2.98 32.36
CA ASN A 142 25.00 2.72 33.42
C ASN A 142 23.78 3.63 33.22
N LEU A 143 22.60 3.03 33.07
CA LEU A 143 21.33 3.74 32.94
C LEU A 143 20.56 3.71 34.27
N LYS A 144 19.92 4.84 34.62
CA LYS A 144 19.03 4.92 35.78
C LYS A 144 17.60 4.66 35.34
N ILE A 145 16.91 3.76 36.04
CA ILE A 145 15.48 3.53 35.85
C ILE A 145 14.73 4.76 36.36
N GLN A 146 13.95 5.41 35.50
CA GLN A 146 13.11 6.55 35.87
C GLN A 146 11.69 6.12 36.25
N ASN A 147 11.14 5.16 35.49
CA ASN A 147 9.81 4.60 35.69
C ASN A 147 9.81 3.12 35.26
N LEU A 148 8.98 2.31 35.89
CA LEU A 148 8.79 0.90 35.55
C LEU A 148 7.29 0.60 35.54
N GLU A 149 6.76 0.27 34.35
CA GLU A 149 5.34 -0.02 34.14
C GLU A 149 5.18 -1.46 33.65
N MET A 150 4.18 -2.16 34.20
CA MET A 150 3.80 -3.49 33.78
C MET A 150 2.66 -3.39 32.77
N ASN A 151 2.93 -3.74 31.52
CA ASN A 151 1.93 -3.75 30.45
C ASN A 151 1.49 -5.19 30.18
N SER A 152 0.19 -5.45 30.32
CA SER A 152 -0.43 -6.72 29.91
C SER A 152 -1.05 -6.56 28.53
N HIS A 153 -0.81 -7.53 27.66
CA HIS A 153 -1.39 -7.60 26.32
C HIS A 153 -2.18 -8.90 26.16
N PHE A 154 -3.28 -8.82 25.42
CA PHE A 154 -4.07 -9.99 25.04
C PHE A 154 -3.93 -10.24 23.55
N THR A 155 -4.02 -11.50 23.13
CA THR A 155 -4.10 -11.83 21.72
C THR A 155 -5.45 -11.39 21.16
N GLU A 156 -5.42 -10.73 20.02
CA GLU A 156 -6.63 -10.36 19.29
C GLU A 156 -6.93 -11.38 18.18
N PRO A 157 -8.21 -11.59 17.83
CA PRO A 157 -8.56 -12.42 16.68
C PRO A 157 -8.06 -11.77 15.38
N PRO A 158 -7.99 -12.54 14.27
CA PRO A 158 -7.67 -11.98 12.97
C PRO A 158 -8.62 -10.83 12.58
N SER A 159 -8.06 -9.74 12.09
CA SER A 159 -8.84 -8.59 11.63
C SER A 159 -9.75 -8.97 10.45
N ARG A 160 -10.96 -8.43 10.43
CA ARG A 160 -11.85 -8.51 9.27
C ARG A 160 -11.22 -7.80 8.05
N TYR A 161 -11.65 -8.20 6.86
CA TYR A 161 -11.25 -7.52 5.63
C TYR A 161 -11.87 -6.12 5.56
N SER A 162 -11.07 -5.13 5.15
CA SER A 162 -11.59 -3.92 4.52
C SER A 162 -11.83 -4.19 3.03
N GLU A 163 -12.44 -3.25 2.30
CA GLU A 163 -12.56 -3.35 0.85
C GLU A 163 -11.19 -3.54 0.18
N ALA A 164 -10.20 -2.74 0.55
CA ALA A 164 -8.82 -2.88 0.05
C ALA A 164 -8.20 -4.24 0.43
N GLY A 165 -8.47 -4.73 1.64
CA GLY A 165 -8.03 -6.05 2.09
C GLY A 165 -8.65 -7.19 1.28
N LEU A 166 -9.94 -7.08 0.95
CA LEU A 166 -10.66 -8.04 0.13
C LEU A 166 -10.17 -8.02 -1.32
N VAL A 167 -9.99 -6.83 -1.92
CA VAL A 167 -9.41 -6.72 -3.28
C VAL A 167 -8.05 -7.39 -3.36
N LYS A 168 -7.17 -7.13 -2.38
CA LYS A 168 -5.86 -7.78 -2.30
C LYS A 168 -5.97 -9.30 -2.17
N LYS A 169 -6.95 -9.79 -1.39
CA LYS A 169 -7.19 -11.22 -1.24
C LYS A 169 -7.68 -11.86 -2.54
N LEU A 170 -8.65 -11.25 -3.21
CA LEU A 170 -9.18 -11.67 -4.50
C LEU A 170 -8.06 -11.74 -5.57
N GLU A 171 -7.26 -10.69 -5.69
CA GLU A 171 -6.10 -10.63 -6.57
C GLU A 171 -5.09 -11.77 -6.28
N SER A 172 -4.77 -12.01 -5.00
CA SER A 172 -3.85 -13.09 -4.60
C SER A 172 -4.36 -14.50 -4.91
N LEU A 173 -5.69 -14.66 -4.98
CA LEU A 173 -6.34 -15.90 -5.36
C LEU A 173 -6.55 -16.03 -6.87
N GLY A 174 -6.21 -15.00 -7.66
CA GLY A 174 -6.50 -14.97 -9.10
C GLY A 174 -8.00 -14.79 -9.42
N ILE A 175 -8.81 -14.42 -8.43
CA ILE A 175 -10.25 -14.23 -8.56
C ILE A 175 -10.52 -12.75 -8.81
N GLY A 176 -11.30 -12.48 -9.85
CA GLY A 176 -11.61 -11.11 -10.26
C GLY A 176 -10.52 -10.48 -11.13
N ARG A 177 -10.83 -9.28 -11.64
CA ARG A 177 -10.02 -8.48 -12.56
C ARG A 177 -10.21 -7.00 -12.22
N PRO A 178 -9.39 -6.07 -12.73
CA PRO A 178 -9.56 -4.63 -12.50
C PRO A 178 -10.98 -4.12 -12.79
N SER A 179 -11.69 -4.74 -13.73
CA SER A 179 -13.08 -4.42 -14.08
C SER A 179 -14.12 -4.97 -13.09
N THR A 180 -13.79 -5.95 -12.26
CA THR A 180 -14.78 -6.68 -11.42
C THR A 180 -14.60 -6.48 -9.92
N TYR A 181 -13.45 -6.01 -9.43
CA TYR A 181 -13.22 -5.83 -7.98
C TYR A 181 -14.28 -4.95 -7.30
N ALA A 182 -14.46 -3.70 -7.77
CA ALA A 182 -15.44 -2.79 -7.19
C ALA A 182 -16.90 -3.25 -7.41
N PRO A 183 -17.30 -3.71 -8.62
CA PRO A 183 -18.63 -4.30 -8.82
C PRO A 183 -18.94 -5.48 -7.89
N THR A 184 -18.00 -6.39 -7.67
CA THR A 184 -18.22 -7.54 -6.76
C THR A 184 -18.54 -7.07 -5.34
N ILE A 185 -17.75 -6.13 -4.79
CA ILE A 185 -17.99 -5.59 -3.45
C ILE A 185 -19.33 -4.85 -3.38
N SER A 186 -19.67 -4.07 -4.42
CA SER A 186 -20.95 -3.37 -4.53
C SER A 186 -22.14 -4.34 -4.59
N ILE A 187 -22.03 -5.46 -5.30
CA ILE A 187 -23.08 -6.48 -5.36
C ILE A 187 -23.24 -7.16 -4.00
N LEU A 188 -22.14 -7.51 -3.33
CA LEU A 188 -22.20 -8.13 -2.00
C LEU A 188 -22.88 -7.20 -0.98
N THR A 189 -22.61 -5.89 -1.07
CA THR A 189 -23.19 -4.89 -0.18
C THR A 189 -24.65 -4.61 -0.52
N SER A 190 -24.98 -4.39 -1.80
CA SER A 190 -26.36 -4.08 -2.25
C SER A 190 -27.34 -5.26 -2.08
N ARG A 191 -26.84 -6.49 -2.00
CA ARG A 191 -27.63 -7.69 -1.69
C ARG A 191 -27.60 -8.09 -0.21
N ASP A 192 -27.11 -7.23 0.67
CA ASP A 192 -27.03 -7.46 2.12
C ASP A 192 -26.26 -8.72 2.55
N TYR A 193 -25.36 -9.25 1.70
CA TYR A 193 -24.45 -10.34 2.09
C TYR A 193 -23.36 -9.82 3.04
N VAL A 194 -22.91 -8.59 2.83
CA VAL A 194 -21.94 -7.93 3.70
C VAL A 194 -22.40 -6.51 4.02
N LYS A 195 -22.06 -6.05 5.23
CA LYS A 195 -22.22 -4.65 5.63
C LYS A 195 -20.85 -4.03 5.87
N ILE A 196 -20.70 -2.78 5.50
CA ILE A 196 -19.49 -2.01 5.79
C ILE A 196 -19.74 -1.24 7.08
N ASP A 197 -19.08 -1.65 8.16
CA ASP A 197 -19.05 -0.90 9.42
C ASP A 197 -17.61 -0.58 9.79
N LYS A 198 -17.33 0.69 10.13
CA LYS A 198 -15.97 1.16 10.47
C LYS A 198 -14.87 0.67 9.50
N LYS A 199 -15.17 0.67 8.18
CA LYS A 199 -14.29 0.19 7.08
C LYS A 199 -13.99 -1.31 7.12
N GLN A 200 -14.76 -2.10 7.86
CA GLN A 200 -14.69 -3.55 7.88
C GLN A 200 -15.92 -4.15 7.18
N LEU A 201 -15.70 -5.20 6.40
CA LEU A 201 -16.73 -6.02 5.79
C LEU A 201 -17.20 -7.05 6.83
N ILE A 202 -18.47 -6.97 7.21
CA ILE A 202 -19.11 -7.85 8.19
C ILE A 202 -20.14 -8.69 7.44
N PRO A 203 -19.99 -10.04 7.40
CA PRO A 203 -21.00 -10.90 6.79
C PRO A 203 -22.31 -10.86 7.58
N SER A 204 -23.44 -10.92 6.87
CA SER A 204 -24.76 -11.07 7.47
C SER A 204 -25.10 -12.55 7.70
N ASP A 205 -26.14 -12.82 8.48
CA ASP A 205 -26.63 -14.19 8.71
C ASP A 205 -27.06 -14.87 7.39
N VAL A 206 -27.60 -14.09 6.45
CA VAL A 206 -27.96 -14.58 5.11
C VAL A 206 -26.72 -15.05 4.35
N ALA A 207 -25.59 -14.36 4.47
CA ALA A 207 -24.34 -14.80 3.86
C ALA A 207 -23.87 -16.14 4.42
N PHE A 208 -23.95 -16.35 5.74
CA PHE A 208 -23.61 -17.65 6.34
C PHE A 208 -24.49 -18.78 5.81
N ASN A 209 -25.81 -18.59 5.78
CA ASN A 209 -26.74 -19.61 5.30
C ASN A 209 -26.51 -19.95 3.82
N VAL A 210 -26.32 -18.93 2.97
CA VAL A 210 -26.07 -19.14 1.53
C VAL A 210 -24.73 -19.81 1.31
N THR A 211 -23.68 -19.38 1.99
CA THR A 211 -22.35 -20.01 1.91
C THR A 211 -22.39 -21.47 2.35
N GLU A 212 -23.06 -21.79 3.47
CA GLU A 212 -23.19 -23.19 3.94
C GLU A 212 -23.90 -24.08 2.92
N VAL A 213 -25.01 -23.59 2.33
CA VAL A 213 -25.74 -24.34 1.30
C VAL A 213 -24.86 -24.58 0.06
N LEU A 214 -24.12 -23.56 -0.38
CA LEU A 214 -23.25 -23.68 -1.54
C LEU A 214 -22.05 -24.58 -1.27
N GLU A 215 -21.39 -24.47 -0.12
CA GLU A 215 -20.27 -25.34 0.25
C GLU A 215 -20.70 -26.81 0.37
N LYS A 216 -21.90 -27.07 0.90
CA LYS A 216 -22.39 -28.44 1.10
C LYS A 216 -22.87 -29.12 -0.17
N ASN A 217 -23.48 -28.39 -1.10
CA ASN A 217 -24.13 -28.96 -2.28
C ASN A 217 -23.38 -28.69 -3.60
N PHE A 218 -22.52 -27.67 -3.62
CA PHE A 218 -21.85 -27.15 -4.81
C PHE A 218 -20.40 -26.73 -4.51
N SER A 219 -19.68 -27.49 -3.68
CA SER A 219 -18.32 -27.19 -3.22
C SER A 219 -17.36 -26.84 -4.36
N ASP A 220 -17.49 -27.53 -5.49
CA ASP A 220 -16.62 -27.32 -6.65
C ASP A 220 -16.84 -25.93 -7.28
N ILE A 221 -18.05 -25.38 -7.23
CA ILE A 221 -18.40 -24.09 -7.83
C ILE A 221 -17.87 -22.93 -6.98
N VAL A 222 -17.92 -23.06 -5.64
CA VAL A 222 -17.46 -22.03 -4.70
C VAL A 222 -15.99 -22.17 -4.30
N ASP A 223 -15.31 -23.21 -4.77
CA ASP A 223 -13.88 -23.37 -4.57
C ASP A 223 -13.10 -22.23 -5.26
N SER A 224 -12.15 -21.67 -4.51
CA SER A 224 -11.36 -20.55 -4.98
C SER A 224 -10.44 -20.93 -6.14
N LYS A 225 -9.90 -22.16 -6.15
CA LYS A 225 -9.03 -22.61 -7.25
C LYS A 225 -9.84 -22.87 -8.52
N PHE A 226 -11.01 -23.48 -8.39
CA PHE A 226 -11.95 -23.64 -9.50
C PHE A 226 -12.29 -22.29 -10.11
N THR A 227 -12.74 -21.33 -9.29
CA THR A 227 -13.07 -19.97 -9.73
C THR A 227 -11.91 -19.26 -10.42
N SER A 228 -10.67 -19.44 -9.92
CA SER A 228 -9.48 -18.80 -10.51
C SER A 228 -9.06 -19.35 -11.87
N ASN A 229 -9.51 -20.56 -12.23
CA ASN A 229 -9.13 -21.27 -13.45
C ASN A 229 -10.20 -21.21 -14.56
N LEU A 230 -11.35 -20.59 -14.29
CA LEU A 230 -12.38 -20.28 -15.29
C LEU A 230 -11.98 -19.08 -16.15
#